data_AF-A0A0P7YFU0-F1
#
_entry.id   AF-A0A0P7YFU0-F1
#
_cell.length_a   1.000
_cell.length_b   1.000
_cell.length_c   1.000
_cell.angle_alpha   90.00
_cell.angle_beta   90.00
_cell.angle_gamma   90.00
#
_symmetry.space_group_name_H-M   'P 1'
#
loop_
_entity.id
_entity.type
_entity.pdbx_description
1 polymer ?
#
loop_
_entity_poly.entity_id
_entity_poly.type
_entity_poly.pdbx_seq_one_letter_code
_entity_poly.pdbx_strand_id
1 'polypeptide(L)' 'MVWRLIKLVFALAVLAAIAFVAYAYLGPIFFAEDFAPPVEQVIKPVTLEPE' A
#
# COMPACT_ATOMS: atom_id res chain seq x y z
N MET A 1 21.52 27.78 14.78
CA MET A 1 21.04 27.54 13.41
C MET A 1 20.61 26.08 13.21
N VAL A 2 21.53 25.12 13.36
CA VAL A 2 21.32 23.67 13.12
C VAL A 2 20.11 23.09 13.88
N TRP A 3 19.91 23.47 15.14
CA TRP A 3 18.77 22.99 15.94
C TRP A 3 17.40 23.34 15.36
N ARG A 4 17.27 24.48 14.66
CA ARG A 4 16.01 24.86 13.97
C ARG A 4 15.75 23.96 12.76
N LEU A 5 16.81 23.59 12.04
CA LEU A 5 16.73 22.67 10.90
C LEU A 5 16.36 21.26 11.34
N ILE A 6 16.94 20.76 12.44
CA ILE A 6 16.59 19.43 12.98
C ILE A 6 15.10 19.36 13.34
N LYS A 7 14.56 20.39 14.02
CA LYS A 7 13.12 20.44 14.32
C LYS A 7 12.26 20.44 13.07
N LEU A 8 12.67 21.17 12.04
CA LEU A 8 11.96 21.22 10.77
C LEU A 8 11.97 19.84 10.08
N VAL A 9 13.13 19.19 10.00
CA VAL A 9 13.26 17.85 9.41
C VAL A 9 12.42 16.83 10.19
N PHE A 10 12.42 16.90 11.51
CA PHE A 10 11.58 16.03 12.34
C PHE A 10 10.09 16.26 12.06
N ALA A 11 9.64 17.51 11.98
CA ALA A 11 8.25 17.82 11.64
C ALA A 11 7.87 17.30 10.24
N LEU A 12 8.76 17.44 9.25
CA LEU A 12 8.54 16.90 7.91
C LEU A 12 8.51 15.37 7.91
N ALA A 13 9.35 14.71 8.70
CA ALA A 13 9.35 13.25 8.84
C ALA A 13 8.02 12.75 9.43
N VAL A 14 7.48 13.44 10.44
CA VAL A 14 6.16 13.14 11.01
C VAL A 14 5.05 13.34 9.96
N LEU A 15 5.09 14.44 9.22
CA LEU A 15 4.15 14.68 8.11
C LEU A 15 4.22 13.60 7.04
N ALA A 16 5.42 13.18 6.64
CA ALA A 16 5.61 12.10 5.68
C ALA A 16 5.06 10.76 6.20
N ALA A 17 5.25 10.45 7.48
CA ALA A 17 4.69 9.26 8.10
C ALA A 17 3.16 9.29 8.11
N ILE A 18 2.55 10.43 8.46
CA ILE A 18 1.10 10.60 8.41
C ILE A 18 0.57 10.43 6.98
N ALA A 19 1.22 11.07 6.00
CA ALA A 19 0.84 10.95 4.59
C ALA A 19 0.96 9.50 4.08
N PHE A 20 2.01 8.78 4.46
CA PHE A 20 2.20 7.37 4.12
C PHE A 20 1.08 6.50 4.69
N VAL A 21 0.73 6.68 5.97
CA VAL A 21 -0.39 5.97 6.60
C VAL A 21 -1.71 6.31 5.91
N ALA A 22 -1.98 7.60 5.67
CA ALA A 22 -3.20 8.02 4.98
C ALA A 22 -3.31 7.41 3.57
N TYR A 23 -2.21 7.36 2.81
CA TYR A 23 -2.16 6.70 1.51
C TYR A 23 -2.45 5.20 1.60
N ALA A 24 -1.93 4.50 2.62
CA ALA A 24 -2.20 3.07 2.79
C ALA A 24 -3.69 2.77 3.04
N TYR A 25 -4.42 3.66 3.73
CA TYR A 25 -5.85 3.44 4.05
C TYR A 25 -6.81 4.02 3.02
N LEU A 26 -6.50 5.18 2.42
CA LEU A 26 -7.34 5.83 1.41
C LEU A 26 -6.98 5.38 -0.01
N GLY A 27 -5.77 4.88 -0.22
CA GLY A 27 -5.27 4.41 -1.50
C GLY A 27 -6.17 3.39 -2.18
N PRO A 28 -6.66 2.33 -1.51
CA PRO A 28 -7.59 1.38 -2.10
C PRO A 28 -8.91 1.99 -2.59
N ILE A 29 -9.32 3.16 -2.07
CA ILE A 29 -10.56 3.85 -2.45
C ILE A 29 -10.35 4.73 -3.68
N PHE A 30 -9.25 5.48 -3.74
CA PHE A 30 -9.00 6.47 -4.80
C PHE A 30 -8.05 5.99 -5.90
N PHE A 31 -7.21 5.01 -5.60
CA PHE A 31 -6.14 4.46 -6.45
C PHE A 31 -6.19 2.93 -6.45
N ALA A 32 -7.39 2.36 -6.57
CA ALA A 32 -7.63 0.92 -6.41
C ALA A 32 -6.72 0.02 -7.27
N GLU A 33 -6.30 0.49 -8.44
CA GLU A 33 -5.42 -0.23 -9.37
C GLU A 33 -4.03 -0.50 -8.76
N ASP A 34 -3.43 0.46 -8.05
CA ASP A 34 -2.13 0.30 -7.38
C ASP A 34 -2.16 -0.74 -6.24
N PHE A 35 -3.36 -1.06 -5.73
CA PHE A 35 -3.61 -2.00 -4.64
C PHE A 35 -4.23 -3.32 -5.11
N ALA A 36 -4.48 -3.46 -6.42
CA ALA A 36 -5.07 -4.67 -6.96
C ALA A 36 -4.05 -5.84 -6.92
N PRO A 37 -4.48 -7.05 -6.52
CA PRO A 37 -3.60 -8.20 -6.61
C PRO A 37 -3.26 -8.51 -8.08
N PRO A 38 -2.08 -9.09 -8.37
CA PRO A 38 -1.78 -9.58 -9.70
C PRO A 38 -2.86 -10.55 -10.18
N VAL A 39 -3.39 -10.30 -11.38
CA VAL A 39 -4.40 -11.18 -11.97
C VAL A 39 -3.67 -12.32 -12.68
N GLU A 40 -3.60 -13.48 -12.01
CA GLU A 40 -3.01 -14.69 -12.57
C GLU A 40 -4.08 -15.72 -12.92
N GLN A 41 -3.96 -16.34 -14.09
CA GLN A 41 -4.82 -17.47 -14.47
C GLN A 41 -4.33 -18.74 -13.78
N VAL A 42 -5.15 -19.28 -12.88
CA VAL A 42 -4.85 -20.54 -12.18
C VAL A 42 -5.58 -21.69 -12.87
N ILE A 43 -4.84 -22.52 -13.61
CA ILE A 43 -5.36 -23.75 -14.22
C ILE A 43 -4.96 -24.92 -13.33
N LYS A 44 -5.95 -25.66 -12.81
CA LYS A 44 -5.73 -26.88 -12.03
C LYS A 44 -6.45 -28.06 -12.69
N PRO A 45 -5.78 -29.20 -12.87
CA PRO A 45 -6.45 -30.41 -13.33
C PRO A 45 -7.46 -30.86 -12.26
N VAL A 46 -8.61 -31.35 -12.71
CA VAL A 46 -9.66 -31.88 -11.84
C VAL A 46 -9.81 -33.37 -12.12
N THR A 47 -9.85 -34.19 -11.08
CA THR A 47 -10.18 -35.61 -11.20
C THR A 47 -11.70 -35.75 -11.12
N LEU A 48 -12.31 -36.43 -12.09
CA LEU A 48 -13.73 -36.75 -12.09
C LEU A 48 -13.91 -38.18 -11.56
N GLU A 49 -14.74 -38.35 -10.52
CA GLU A 49 -15.15 -39.67 -10.05
C GLU A 49 -16.38 -40.15 -10.85
N PRO A 50 -16.47 -41.46 -11.18
CA PRO A 50 -17.64 -42.02 -11.84
C PRO A 50 -18.85 -42.06 -10.89
N GLU A 51 -20.07 -41.90 -11.46
CA GLU A 51 -21.36 -42.05 -10.77
C GLU A 51 -21.61 -43.48 -10.24
#